data_AF-A0A5K0ZSV0-F1
#
_entry.id   AF-A0A5K0ZSV0-F1
#
_cell.length_a   1.000
_cell.length_b   1.000
_cell.length_c   1.000
_cell.angle_alpha   90.00
_cell.angle_beta   90.00
_cell.angle_gamma   90.00
#
_symmetry.space_group_name_H-M   'P 1'
#
loop_
_entity.id
_entity.type
_entity.pdbx_description
1 polymer ?
#
loop_
_entity_poly.entity_id
_entity_poly.type
_entity_poly.pdbx_seq_one_letter_code
_entity_poly.pdbx_strand_id
1 'polypeptide(L)' 'MKKQGIDGPPYKLLFGNSREFVSMSMETISKPMALSHDIVPRLLPFLQQTMDRY' A
#
# COMPACT_ATOMS: atom_id res chain seq x y z
N MET A 1 10.17 -8.09 15.73
CA MET A 1 10.31 -6.91 14.82
C MET A 1 10.14 -5.56 15.53
N LYS A 2 9.28 -5.41 16.55
CA LYS A 2 9.19 -4.16 17.36
C LYS A 2 10.50 -3.63 17.96
N LYS A 3 11.53 -4.47 18.15
CA LYS A 3 12.85 -4.03 18.67
C LYS A 3 13.63 -3.12 17.70
N GLN A 4 13.27 -3.09 16.41
CA GLN A 4 13.92 -2.23 15.41
C GLN A 4 13.20 -0.88 15.24
N GLY A 5 12.15 -0.60 16.02
CA GLY A 5 11.36 0.63 15.90
C GLY A 5 10.41 0.68 14.70
N ILE A 6 10.42 -0.34 13.84
CA ILE A 6 9.51 -0.46 12.70
C ILE A 6 8.19 -1.06 13.19
N ASP A 7 7.16 -0.22 13.34
CA ASP A 7 5.81 -0.66 13.67
C ASP A 7 5.05 -0.99 12.38
N GLY A 8 5.26 -2.23 11.92
CA GLY A 8 4.55 -2.78 10.77
C GLY A 8 3.16 -3.31 11.15
N PRO A 9 2.27 -3.52 10.16
CA PRO A 9 0.98 -4.15 10.42
C PRO A 9 1.16 -5.52 11.09
N PRO A 10 0.24 -5.93 11.98
CA PRO A 10 0.34 -7.19 12.69
C PRO A 10 0.41 -8.38 11.71
N TYR A 11 1.29 -9.34 12.01
CA TYR A 11 1.49 -10.52 11.18
C TYR A 11 0.22 -11.38 11.13
N LYS A 12 -0.28 -11.66 9.92
CA LYS A 12 -1.45 -12.53 9.68
C LYS A 12 -1.00 -13.79 8.94
N LEU A 13 -1.28 -14.97 9.51
CA LEU A 13 -0.89 -16.27 8.94
C LEU A 13 -1.73 -16.59 7.68
N LEU A 14 -1.14 -17.32 6.71
CA LEU A 14 -1.72 -17.80 5.44
C LEU A 14 -1.93 -16.77 4.32
N PHE A 15 -2.61 -15.65 4.58
CA PHE A 15 -2.94 -14.66 3.53
C PHE A 15 -2.42 -13.25 3.82
N GLY A 16 -1.88 -13.01 5.01
CA GLY A 16 -1.34 -11.70 5.35
C GLY A 16 -2.38 -10.59 5.13
N ASN A 17 -1.93 -9.57 4.41
CA ASN A 17 -2.62 -8.36 4.00
C ASN A 17 -2.84 -8.33 2.46
N SER A 18 -2.81 -9.49 1.80
CA SER A 18 -3.02 -9.62 0.35
C SER A 18 -4.39 -9.10 -0.11
N ARG A 19 -5.45 -9.33 0.67
CA ARG A 19 -6.80 -8.82 0.37
C ARG A 19 -6.86 -7.29 0.42
N GLU A 20 -6.17 -6.68 1.39
CA GLU A 20 -6.08 -5.22 1.53
C GLU A 20 -5.30 -4.63 0.34
N PHE A 21 -4.21 -5.30 -0.08
CA PHE A 21 -3.45 -4.94 -1.27
C PHE A 21 -4.32 -4.95 -2.54
N VAL A 22 -5.09 -6.01 -2.78
CA VAL A 22 -5.97 -6.11 -3.96
C VAL A 22 -7.04 -5.01 -3.94
N SER A 23 -7.63 -4.74 -2.77
CA SER A 23 -8.63 -3.68 -2.62
C SER A 23 -8.06 -2.29 -2.94
N MET A 24 -6.86 -1.97 -2.45
CA MET A 24 -6.20 -0.68 -2.74
C MET A 24 -5.84 -0.52 -4.21
N SER A 25 -5.41 -1.60 -4.85
CA SER A 25 -5.15 -1.62 -6.29
C SER A 25 -6.43 -1.35 -7.08
N MET A 26 -7.54 -2.00 -6.73
CA MET A 26 -8.84 -1.74 -7.38
C MET A 26 -9.32 -0.29 -7.17
N GLU A 27 -9.15 0.26 -5.98
CA GLU A 27 -9.51 1.65 -5.67
C GLU A 27 -8.66 2.67 -6.45
N THR A 28 -7.38 2.39 -6.64
CA THR A 28 -6.50 3.31 -7.38
C THR A 28 -6.71 3.22 -8.89
N ILE A 29 -7.14 2.05 -9.38
CA ILE A 29 -7.54 1.90 -10.78
C ILE A 29 -8.85 2.63 -11.05
N SER A 30 -9.81 2.61 -10.11
CA SER A 30 -11.12 3.25 -10.25
C SER A 30 -11.06 4.77 -10.19
N LYS A 31 -10.10 5.34 -9.44
CA LYS A 31 -9.90 6.79 -9.39
C LYS A 31 -9.19 7.30 -10.66
N PRO A 32 -9.69 8.38 -11.29
CA PRO A 32 -8.98 9.03 -12.38
C PRO A 32 -7.71 9.69 -11.86
N MET A 33 -6.59 9.53 -12.58
CA MET A 33 -5.29 10.11 -12.23
C MET A 33 -5.01 11.32 -13.12
N ALA A 34 -4.42 12.37 -12.55
CA ALA A 34 -3.96 13.53 -13.31
C ALA A 34 -2.80 13.14 -14.25
N LEU A 35 -2.63 13.87 -15.36
CA LEU A 35 -1.47 13.73 -16.24
C LEU A 35 -0.24 14.30 -15.52
N SER A 36 0.39 13.47 -14.71
CA SER A 36 1.61 13.80 -13.97
C SER A 36 2.61 12.65 -14.07
N HIS A 37 3.84 12.90 -13.65
CA HIS A 37 4.88 11.87 -13.60
C HIS A 37 4.70 10.90 -12.42
N ASP A 38 3.71 11.13 -11.54
CA ASP A 38 3.46 10.31 -10.37
C ASP A 38 2.55 9.12 -10.70
N ILE A 39 3.16 8.04 -11.17
CA ILE A 39 2.51 6.78 -11.53
C ILE A 39 2.57 5.73 -10.41
N VAL A 40 3.41 5.98 -9.39
CA VAL A 40 3.65 5.10 -8.25
C VAL A 40 2.36 4.73 -7.51
N PRO A 41 1.40 5.66 -7.24
CA PRO A 41 0.15 5.30 -6.58
C PRO A 41 -0.57 4.16 -7.28
N ARG A 42 -0.55 4.16 -8.61
CA ARG A 42 -1.35 3.25 -9.43
C ARG A 42 -0.72 1.87 -9.58
N LEU A 43 0.61 1.82 -9.64
CA LEU A 43 1.34 0.57 -9.75
C LEU A 43 1.52 -0.10 -8.38
N LEU A 44 1.79 0.69 -7.35
CA LEU A 44 2.20 0.21 -6.04
C LEU A 44 1.53 1.06 -4.93
N PRO A 45 0.20 0.99 -4.78
CA PRO A 45 -0.54 1.81 -3.81
C PRO A 45 -0.10 1.55 -2.36
N PHE A 46 0.32 0.32 -2.05
CA PHE A 46 0.86 -0.05 -0.74
C PHE A 46 2.17 0.68 -0.41
N LEU A 47 3.06 0.86 -1.39
CA LEU A 47 4.32 1.57 -1.18
C LEU A 47 4.05 3.04 -0.92
N GLN A 48 3.15 3.66 -1.69
CA GLN A 48 2.76 5.05 -1.44
C GLN A 48 2.21 5.25 -0.03
N GLN A 49 1.27 4.41 0.42
CA GLN A 49 0.75 4.51 1.79
C GLN A 49 1.82 4.30 2.87
N THR A 50 2.82 3.48 2.60
CA THR A 50 3.92 3.25 3.52
C THR A 50 4.84 4.47 3.58
N MET A 51 5.09 5.13 2.45
CA MET A 51 5.83 6.39 2.39
C MET A 51 5.06 7.53 3.06
N ASP A 52 3.74 7.63 2.87
CA ASP A 52 2.91 8.65 3.52
C ASP A 52 2.84 8.47 5.05
N ARG A 53 3.09 7.25 5.54
CA ARG A 53 3.03 6.90 6.98
C ARG A 53 4.34 7.20 7.72
N TYR A 54 5.45 7.40 7.01
CA TYR A 54 6.78 7.63 7.59
C TYR A 54 7.23 9.08 7.37
#